data_AF-A0A8B8BS89-F1
#
_entry.id   AF-A0A8B8BS89-F1
#
_cell.length_a   1.000
_cell.length_b   1.000
_cell.length_c   1.000
_cell.angle_alpha   90.00
_cell.angle_beta   90.00
_cell.angle_gamma   90.00
#
_symmetry.space_group_name_H-M   'P 1'
#
loop_
_entity.id
_entity.type
_entity.pdbx_description
1 polymer ?
#
loop_
_entity_poly.entity_id
_entity_poly.type
_entity_poly.pdbx_seq_one_letter_code
_entity_poly.pdbx_strand_id
1 'polypeptide(L)'
;MGCKSNFQPPFCKDCGAGFFGSYCNSTCGYCLNREPCNKISGHCLQGCQFHFHPPLCQDCEDGFYGSSCDNECGHCENEDSCDKRNGTCLTGCQSHFQYPLCKDPIDLQSESETSMNEEMGLYVVIGILTALLVLAVVVIIYQRRQMSQGRHQTENTQTQRQTSPQNYDNITQSEEKHVYTTVDTTKQETIYHNTTLNHF
;
A
#
# COMPACT_ATOMS: atom_id res chain seq x y z
N MET A 1 31.46 37.12 -36.40
CA MET A 1 31.34 35.65 -36.53
C MET A 1 31.89 35.03 -35.25
N GLY A 2 31.26 33.97 -34.74
CA GLY A 2 31.71 33.26 -33.54
C GLY A 2 32.34 31.90 -33.87
N CYS A 3 32.85 31.21 -32.85
CA CYS A 3 33.33 29.83 -33.01
C CYS A 3 32.19 28.83 -33.22
N LYS A 4 32.52 27.68 -33.80
CA LYS A 4 31.65 26.49 -33.77
C LYS A 4 31.42 26.05 -32.31
N SER A 5 30.29 25.39 -32.03
CA SER A 5 29.99 24.85 -30.70
C SER A 5 31.19 24.12 -30.09
N ASN A 6 31.39 24.30 -28.79
CA ASN A 6 32.44 23.68 -27.97
C ASN A 6 33.87 24.16 -28.25
N PHE A 7 34.11 25.05 -29.23
CA PHE A 7 35.41 25.72 -29.44
C PHE A 7 35.43 27.11 -28.80
N GLN A 8 36.57 27.51 -28.21
CA GLN A 8 36.72 28.82 -27.58
C GLN A 8 37.36 29.89 -28.51
N PRO A 9 36.92 31.16 -28.40
CA PRO A 9 37.59 32.29 -29.07
C PRO A 9 39.00 32.55 -28.47
N PRO A 10 39.86 33.37 -29.13
CA PRO A 10 39.60 34.10 -30.37
C PRO A 10 39.88 33.29 -31.65
N PHE A 11 40.69 32.21 -31.56
CA PHE A 11 41.15 31.48 -32.74
C PHE A 11 40.32 30.24 -33.09
N CYS A 12 39.37 29.84 -32.24
CA CYS A 12 38.53 28.65 -32.43
C CYS A 12 39.34 27.35 -32.65
N LYS A 13 40.51 27.24 -32.01
CA LYS A 13 41.41 26.08 -32.09
C LYS A 13 41.29 25.15 -30.88
N ASP A 14 41.12 25.71 -29.70
CA ASP A 14 40.99 24.94 -28.46
C ASP A 14 39.53 24.69 -28.12
N CYS A 15 39.30 23.68 -27.30
CA CYS A 15 38.00 23.43 -26.70
C CYS A 15 37.66 24.44 -25.61
N GLY A 16 36.37 24.72 -25.44
CA GLY A 16 35.82 25.39 -24.28
C GLY A 16 35.97 24.55 -23.01
N ALA A 17 35.73 25.15 -21.85
CA ALA A 17 35.70 24.40 -20.59
C ALA A 17 34.63 23.30 -20.66
N GLY A 18 34.93 22.13 -20.09
CA GLY A 18 34.05 20.95 -20.15
C GLY A 18 34.16 20.11 -21.42
N PHE A 19 35.00 20.47 -22.40
CA PHE A 19 35.18 19.72 -23.64
C PHE A 19 36.65 19.42 -23.95
N PHE A 20 36.89 18.30 -24.65
CA PHE A 20 38.22 17.88 -25.09
C PHE A 20 38.23 17.15 -26.44
N GLY A 21 39.46 16.87 -26.92
CA GLY A 21 39.75 16.13 -28.14
C GLY A 21 39.88 17.05 -29.36
N SER A 22 40.45 16.52 -30.45
CA SER A 22 40.77 17.28 -31.68
C SER A 22 39.58 17.98 -32.35
N TYR A 23 38.36 17.55 -32.04
CA TYR A 23 37.11 18.11 -32.57
C TYR A 23 36.19 18.71 -31.48
N CYS A 24 36.64 18.76 -30.21
CA CYS A 24 35.89 19.27 -29.07
C CYS A 24 34.48 18.66 -28.90
N ASN A 25 34.35 17.38 -29.26
CA ASN A 25 33.09 16.65 -29.24
C ASN A 25 32.96 15.66 -28.06
N SER A 26 34.03 15.52 -27.26
CA SER A 26 34.05 14.73 -26.03
C SER A 26 33.89 15.64 -24.82
N THR A 27 33.06 15.25 -23.86
CA THR A 27 32.79 16.02 -22.63
C THR A 27 33.68 15.52 -21.50
N CYS A 28 34.25 16.43 -20.70
CA CYS A 28 34.98 16.08 -19.47
C CYS A 28 34.11 15.24 -18.53
N GLY A 29 34.71 14.27 -17.83
CA GLY A 29 34.05 13.56 -16.74
C GLY A 29 33.98 14.36 -15.44
N TYR A 30 33.70 13.67 -14.35
CA TYR A 30 33.57 14.22 -12.99
C TYR A 30 34.93 14.51 -12.35
N CYS A 31 35.67 15.48 -12.92
CA CYS A 31 36.91 15.96 -12.33
C CYS A 31 36.71 16.52 -10.91
N LEU A 32 37.71 16.36 -10.05
CA LEU A 32 37.72 16.93 -8.70
C LEU A 32 37.42 18.44 -8.74
N ASN A 33 36.61 18.92 -7.78
CA ASN A 33 36.16 20.32 -7.66
C ASN A 33 35.46 20.91 -8.91
N ARG A 34 35.03 20.07 -9.87
CA ARG A 34 34.48 20.48 -11.19
C ARG A 34 35.47 21.26 -12.06
N GLU A 35 36.78 21.07 -11.82
CA GLU A 35 37.83 21.67 -12.66
C GLU A 35 37.74 21.20 -14.12
N PRO A 36 38.08 22.04 -15.12
CA PRO A 36 38.13 21.62 -16.51
C PRO A 36 39.18 20.52 -16.74
N CYS A 37 38.80 19.45 -17.42
CA CYS A 37 39.75 18.44 -17.87
C CYS A 37 40.73 18.99 -18.92
N ASN A 38 41.83 18.27 -19.14
CA ASN A 38 42.80 18.59 -20.17
C ASN A 38 42.15 18.56 -21.57
N LYS A 39 42.20 19.69 -22.29
CA LYS A 39 41.49 19.91 -23.57
C LYS A 39 41.90 18.98 -24.72
N ILE A 40 43.01 18.25 -24.60
CA ILE A 40 43.48 17.33 -25.63
C ILE A 40 43.17 15.88 -25.24
N SER A 41 43.54 15.48 -24.02
CA SER A 41 43.46 14.09 -23.53
C SER A 41 42.17 13.75 -22.77
N GLY A 42 41.44 14.75 -22.27
CA GLY A 42 40.28 14.55 -21.39
C GLY A 42 40.62 14.22 -19.94
N HIS A 43 41.91 14.15 -19.58
CA HIS A 43 42.34 13.76 -18.24
C HIS A 43 42.04 14.86 -17.20
N CYS A 44 41.54 14.46 -16.03
CA CYS A 44 41.36 15.33 -14.87
C CYS A 44 42.69 15.44 -14.10
N LEU A 45 43.38 16.58 -14.21
CA LEU A 45 44.75 16.76 -13.71
C LEU A 45 44.87 16.73 -12.18
N GLN A 46 43.76 16.92 -11.45
CA GLN A 46 43.68 16.85 -9.99
C GLN A 46 42.99 15.57 -9.50
N GLY A 47 42.78 14.59 -10.38
CA GLY A 47 42.01 13.38 -10.08
C GLY A 47 40.50 13.56 -10.22
N CYS A 48 39.78 12.54 -9.78
CA CYS A 48 38.32 12.42 -9.92
C CYS A 48 37.57 12.83 -8.65
N GLN A 49 36.26 13.04 -8.79
CA GLN A 49 35.33 12.94 -7.67
C GLN A 49 35.25 11.48 -7.16
N PHE A 50 34.68 11.30 -5.98
CA PHE A 50 34.60 10.00 -5.30
C PHE A 50 33.88 8.96 -6.16
N HIS A 51 34.36 7.70 -6.15
CA HIS A 51 33.85 6.58 -6.95
C HIS A 51 33.92 6.73 -8.48
N PHE A 52 34.67 7.70 -9.03
CA PHE A 52 34.87 7.85 -10.48
C PHE A 52 36.27 7.40 -10.92
N HIS A 53 36.33 6.55 -11.93
CA HIS A 53 37.58 5.91 -12.35
C HIS A 53 38.51 6.89 -13.11
N PRO A 54 39.78 7.04 -12.68
CA PRO A 54 40.76 7.86 -13.39
C PRO A 54 41.18 7.23 -14.73
N PRO A 55 41.74 8.01 -15.68
CA PRO A 55 42.08 9.44 -15.58
C PRO A 55 40.98 10.38 -16.11
N LEU A 56 39.94 9.84 -16.75
CA LEU A 56 38.88 10.61 -17.42
C LEU A 56 37.67 10.91 -16.51
N CYS A 57 37.49 10.13 -15.43
CA CYS A 57 36.39 10.29 -14.48
C CYS A 57 35.00 10.20 -15.13
N GLN A 58 34.87 9.38 -16.18
CA GLN A 58 33.62 9.22 -16.97
C GLN A 58 32.81 7.98 -16.55
N ASP A 59 33.49 6.94 -16.06
CA ASP A 59 32.89 5.69 -15.58
C ASP A 59 33.13 5.55 -14.07
N CYS A 60 32.34 4.71 -13.41
CA CYS A 60 32.52 4.40 -12.00
C CYS A 60 33.80 3.58 -11.72
N GLU A 61 34.32 3.68 -10.51
CA GLU A 61 35.27 2.70 -9.97
C GLU A 61 34.59 1.32 -9.85
N ASP A 62 35.39 0.26 -9.75
CA ASP A 62 34.85 -1.07 -9.48
C ASP A 62 34.23 -1.08 -8.08
N GLY A 63 33.13 -1.81 -7.88
CA GLY A 63 32.27 -1.71 -6.72
C GLY A 63 31.13 -0.68 -6.83
N PHE A 64 31.09 0.16 -7.87
CA PHE A 64 30.10 1.25 -7.97
C PHE A 64 29.37 1.33 -9.31
N TYR A 65 28.12 1.84 -9.27
CA TYR A 65 27.28 2.02 -10.46
C TYR A 65 26.34 3.23 -10.43
N GLY A 66 25.82 3.57 -11.61
CA GLY A 66 24.84 4.62 -11.85
C GLY A 66 25.47 5.92 -12.36
N SER A 67 24.65 6.87 -12.83
CA SER A 67 25.12 8.11 -13.48
C SER A 67 26.00 9.02 -12.62
N SER A 68 25.99 8.79 -11.31
CA SER A 68 26.71 9.56 -10.27
C SER A 68 27.67 8.69 -9.46
N CYS A 69 27.72 7.37 -9.72
CA CYS A 69 28.55 6.39 -9.01
C CYS A 69 28.34 6.31 -7.48
N ASP A 70 27.18 6.77 -7.00
CA ASP A 70 26.80 6.74 -5.58
C ASP A 70 26.20 5.39 -5.13
N ASN A 71 26.01 4.41 -6.02
CA ASN A 71 25.43 3.11 -5.66
C ASN A 71 26.51 2.03 -5.60
N GLU A 72 26.66 1.38 -4.45
CA GLU A 72 27.51 0.20 -4.29
C GLU A 72 26.88 -1.03 -5.00
N CYS A 73 27.71 -1.84 -5.65
CA CYS A 73 27.34 -3.16 -6.15
C CYS A 73 26.84 -4.08 -5.02
N GLY A 74 26.02 -5.08 -5.34
CA GLY A 74 25.70 -6.15 -4.39
C GLY A 74 26.71 -7.29 -4.44
N HIS A 75 26.32 -8.43 -3.87
CA HIS A 75 27.13 -9.64 -3.75
C HIS A 75 27.24 -10.40 -5.08
N CYS A 76 27.97 -9.84 -6.06
CA CYS A 76 28.31 -10.50 -7.32
C CYS A 76 29.34 -11.64 -7.10
N GLU A 77 29.33 -12.67 -7.95
CA GLU A 77 30.32 -13.77 -7.85
C GLU A 77 31.78 -13.33 -8.05
N ASN A 78 32.02 -12.36 -8.94
CA ASN A 78 33.36 -11.81 -9.22
C ASN A 78 33.63 -10.55 -8.40
N GLU A 79 33.53 -10.66 -7.07
CA GLU A 79 33.88 -9.66 -6.03
C GLU A 79 34.02 -8.21 -6.57
N ASP A 80 32.94 -7.44 -6.44
CA ASP A 80 32.81 -6.00 -6.72
C ASP A 80 32.59 -5.57 -8.19
N SER A 81 32.69 -6.45 -9.18
CA SER A 81 32.41 -6.08 -10.59
C SER A 81 30.94 -6.27 -11.02
N CYS A 82 30.09 -5.26 -10.78
CA CYS A 82 28.76 -5.14 -11.40
C CYS A 82 28.76 -4.21 -12.63
N ASP A 83 27.68 -4.23 -13.43
CA ASP A 83 27.51 -3.29 -14.55
C ASP A 83 27.46 -1.84 -14.03
N LYS A 84 28.42 -1.02 -14.45
CA LYS A 84 28.62 0.36 -13.94
C LYS A 84 27.48 1.33 -14.25
N ARG A 85 26.49 0.95 -15.07
CA ARG A 85 25.33 1.78 -15.41
C ARG A 85 24.09 1.40 -14.62
N ASN A 86 23.83 0.11 -14.43
CA ASN A 86 22.58 -0.40 -13.84
C ASN A 86 22.75 -1.29 -12.60
N GLY A 87 23.96 -1.68 -12.24
CA GLY A 87 24.27 -2.47 -11.04
C GLY A 87 24.09 -3.98 -11.18
N THR A 88 23.79 -4.49 -12.38
CA THR A 88 23.55 -5.93 -12.60
C THR A 88 24.85 -6.73 -12.45
N CYS A 89 24.83 -7.78 -11.64
CA CYS A 89 25.92 -8.75 -11.58
C CYS A 89 25.87 -9.68 -12.79
N LEU A 90 26.67 -9.38 -13.82
CA LEU A 90 26.63 -10.05 -15.13
C LEU A 90 26.93 -11.56 -15.08
N THR A 91 27.65 -12.03 -14.06
CA THR A 91 27.95 -13.45 -13.84
C THR A 91 27.04 -14.12 -12.81
N GLY A 92 26.05 -13.40 -12.27
CA GLY A 92 25.18 -13.89 -11.21
C GLY A 92 25.63 -13.48 -9.80
N CYS A 93 24.86 -13.96 -8.83
CA CYS A 93 25.03 -13.64 -7.41
C CYS A 93 25.79 -14.71 -6.66
N GLN A 94 26.49 -14.30 -5.60
CA GLN A 94 26.91 -15.21 -4.54
C GLN A 94 25.71 -15.98 -3.96
N SER A 95 25.98 -17.15 -3.39
CA SER A 95 24.94 -18.00 -2.80
C SER A 95 24.07 -17.22 -1.80
N HIS A 96 22.77 -17.44 -1.86
CA HIS A 96 21.74 -16.79 -1.04
C HIS A 96 21.45 -15.31 -1.34
N PHE A 97 21.85 -14.75 -2.49
CA PHE A 97 21.46 -13.39 -2.91
C PHE A 97 20.60 -13.34 -4.18
N GLN A 98 19.70 -12.35 -4.25
CA GLN A 98 18.69 -12.23 -5.32
C GLN A 98 19.22 -11.47 -6.56
N TYR A 99 19.17 -12.12 -7.72
CA TYR A 99 19.44 -11.52 -9.03
C TYR A 99 18.37 -10.45 -9.38
N PRO A 100 18.69 -9.31 -10.04
CA PRO A 100 19.94 -8.98 -10.76
C PRO A 100 21.01 -8.23 -9.99
N LEU A 101 20.66 -7.55 -8.90
CA LEU A 101 21.58 -6.65 -8.18
C LEU A 101 22.33 -7.34 -7.03
N CYS A 102 21.89 -8.52 -6.61
CA CYS A 102 22.50 -9.31 -5.53
C CYS A 102 22.60 -8.56 -4.20
N LYS A 103 21.65 -7.65 -3.93
CA LYS A 103 21.61 -6.83 -2.70
C LYS A 103 20.81 -7.51 -1.59
N ASP A 104 19.66 -8.05 -1.94
CA ASP A 104 18.75 -8.68 -0.99
C ASP A 104 19.05 -10.18 -0.85
N PRO A 105 18.99 -10.75 0.35
CA PRO A 105 19.09 -12.19 0.54
C PRO A 105 17.86 -12.90 -0.05
N ILE A 106 18.04 -14.11 -0.55
CA ILE A 106 16.93 -14.97 -0.99
C ILE A 106 16.14 -15.41 0.24
N ASP A 107 15.00 -14.77 0.48
CA ASP A 107 14.05 -15.26 1.47
C ASP A 107 13.31 -16.49 0.92
N LEU A 108 13.64 -17.67 1.45
CA LEU A 108 12.98 -18.92 1.13
C LEU A 108 11.62 -19.09 1.85
N GLN A 109 11.15 -18.07 2.59
CA GLN A 109 9.87 -18.06 3.30
C GLN A 109 8.83 -17.11 2.66
N SER A 110 9.19 -16.32 1.65
CA SER A 110 8.29 -15.34 1.02
C SER A 110 7.22 -15.96 0.07
N GLU A 111 6.85 -17.22 0.27
CA GLU A 111 5.66 -17.87 -0.33
C GLU A 111 4.53 -18.10 0.70
N SER A 112 4.63 -17.52 1.91
CA SER A 112 3.55 -17.56 2.91
C SER A 112 2.78 -16.25 3.11
N GLU A 113 2.89 -15.29 2.18
CA GLU A 113 1.68 -14.55 1.79
C GLU A 113 0.95 -15.37 0.73
N THR A 114 0.39 -16.50 1.16
CA THR A 114 -0.87 -16.96 0.58
C THR A 114 -1.79 -15.76 0.66
N SER A 115 -2.15 -15.20 -0.49
CA SER A 115 -3.21 -14.21 -0.55
C SER A 115 -4.36 -14.76 0.27
N MET A 116 -4.74 -14.06 1.35
CA MET A 116 -5.95 -14.37 2.09
C MET A 116 -7.09 -14.02 1.16
N ASN A 117 -7.39 -14.95 0.24
CA ASN A 117 -8.35 -14.79 -0.83
C ASN A 117 -9.62 -14.25 -0.21
N GLU A 118 -10.20 -13.18 -0.76
CA GLU A 118 -11.35 -12.49 -0.15
C GLU A 118 -12.55 -13.45 0.07
N GLU A 119 -12.58 -14.55 -0.69
CA GLU A 119 -13.41 -15.74 -0.54
C GLU A 119 -13.35 -16.42 0.86
N MET A 120 -12.16 -16.54 1.48
CA MET A 120 -11.94 -17.45 2.61
C MET A 120 -12.61 -16.96 3.91
N GLY A 121 -12.78 -15.65 4.08
CA GLY A 121 -13.51 -15.08 5.22
C GLY A 121 -14.99 -15.47 5.24
N LEU A 122 -15.62 -15.58 4.07
CA LEU A 122 -17.05 -15.90 3.94
C LEU A 122 -17.36 -17.33 4.40
N TYR A 123 -16.53 -18.30 4.02
CA TYR A 123 -16.71 -19.70 4.39
C TYR A 123 -16.66 -19.93 5.91
N VAL A 124 -15.79 -19.21 6.63
CA VAL A 124 -15.72 -19.28 8.11
C VAL A 124 -16.99 -18.75 8.75
N VAL A 125 -17.51 -17.61 8.26
CA VAL A 125 -18.76 -17.01 8.77
C VAL A 125 -19.96 -17.92 8.51
N ILE A 126 -20.07 -18.52 7.32
CA ILE A 126 -21.13 -19.50 6.99
C ILE A 126 -21.04 -20.73 7.92
N GLY A 127 -19.83 -21.23 8.18
CA GLY A 127 -19.61 -22.34 9.11
C GLY A 127 -20.12 -22.04 10.53
N ILE A 128 -19.83 -20.85 11.06
CA ILE A 128 -20.31 -20.43 12.39
C ILE A 128 -21.84 -20.29 12.41
N LEU A 129 -22.43 -19.64 11.41
CA LEU A 129 -23.88 -19.45 11.32
C LEU A 129 -24.64 -20.78 11.22
N THR A 130 -24.16 -21.73 10.41
CA THR A 130 -24.78 -23.05 10.29
C THR A 130 -24.67 -23.86 11.59
N ALA A 131 -23.53 -23.83 12.28
CA ALA A 131 -23.35 -24.48 13.58
C ALA A 131 -24.31 -23.93 14.65
N LEU A 132 -24.47 -22.60 14.71
CA LEU A 132 -25.40 -21.94 15.64
C LEU A 132 -26.87 -22.31 15.36
N LEU A 133 -27.28 -22.37 14.09
CA LEU A 133 -28.62 -22.80 13.69
C LEU A 133 -28.89 -24.26 14.07
N VAL A 134 -27.92 -25.16 13.85
CA VAL A 134 -28.05 -26.57 14.25
C VAL A 134 -28.18 -26.71 15.78
N LEU A 135 -27.36 -26.00 16.56
CA LEU A 135 -27.46 -25.98 18.01
C LEU A 135 -28.83 -25.47 18.49
N ALA A 136 -29.34 -24.38 17.90
CA ALA A 136 -30.65 -23.84 18.23
C ALA A 136 -31.78 -24.86 17.94
N VAL A 137 -31.74 -25.55 16.80
CA VAL A 137 -32.72 -26.59 16.45
C VAL A 137 -32.65 -27.77 17.43
N VAL A 138 -31.45 -28.22 17.81
CA VAL A 138 -31.28 -29.29 18.81
C VAL A 138 -31.84 -28.88 20.17
N VAL A 139 -31.58 -27.65 20.63
CA VAL A 139 -32.13 -27.11 21.88
C VAL A 139 -33.67 -27.04 21.83
N ILE A 140 -34.26 -26.58 20.72
CA ILE A 140 -35.72 -26.53 20.54
C ILE A 140 -36.33 -27.94 20.58
N ILE A 141 -35.69 -28.93 19.93
CA ILE A 141 -36.15 -30.33 19.98
C ILE A 141 -36.05 -30.89 21.40
N TYR A 142 -34.97 -30.59 22.12
CA TYR A 142 -34.79 -31.01 23.52
C TYR A 142 -35.85 -30.41 24.44
N GLN A 143 -36.06 -29.08 24.37
CA GLN A 143 -37.11 -28.38 25.12
C GLN A 143 -38.52 -28.93 24.81
N ARG A 144 -38.83 -29.20 23.53
CA ARG A 144 -40.12 -29.81 23.15
C ARG A 144 -40.29 -31.24 23.68
N ARG A 145 -39.22 -32.04 23.72
CA ARG A 145 -39.24 -33.38 24.34
C ARG A 145 -39.42 -33.30 25.86
N GLN A 146 -38.73 -32.38 26.53
CA GLN A 146 -38.86 -32.12 27.96
C GLN A 146 -40.29 -31.74 28.34
N MET A 147 -40.93 -30.85 27.57
CA MET A 147 -42.33 -30.46 27.77
C MET A 147 -43.34 -31.61 27.51
N SER A 148 -42.96 -32.65 26.78
CA SER A 148 -43.80 -33.82 26.50
C SER A 148 -43.75 -34.90 27.59
N GLN A 149 -42.67 -34.96 28.38
CA GLN A 149 -42.48 -35.99 29.42
C GLN A 149 -42.84 -35.53 30.85
N GLY A 150 -43.37 -34.32 31.03
CA GLY A 150 -43.46 -33.63 32.32
C GLY A 150 -44.85 -33.31 32.88
N ARG A 151 -45.88 -34.17 32.74
CA ARG A 151 -47.19 -33.93 33.39
C ARG A 151 -47.90 -35.17 33.94
N HIS A 152 -47.37 -35.72 35.03
CA HIS A 152 -48.16 -36.44 36.03
C HIS A 152 -47.76 -35.99 37.45
N GLN A 153 -48.73 -35.38 38.16
CA GLN A 153 -48.86 -35.12 39.60
C GLN A 153 -47.63 -34.81 40.48
N THR A 154 -47.71 -33.69 41.19
CA THR A 154 -47.91 -33.73 42.65
C THR A 154 -48.88 -32.60 43.05
N GLU A 155 -49.81 -32.88 43.95
CA GLU A 155 -50.88 -31.95 44.39
C GLU A 155 -50.84 -31.79 45.91
N ASN A 156 -51.46 -30.70 46.41
CA ASN A 156 -51.82 -30.40 47.80
C ASN A 156 -50.78 -29.72 48.71
N THR A 157 -51.05 -28.46 49.06
CA THR A 157 -51.53 -28.11 50.41
C THR A 157 -52.41 -26.83 50.38
N GLN A 158 -53.71 -27.04 50.65
CA GLN A 158 -54.71 -26.13 51.24
C GLN A 158 -55.13 -24.81 50.54
N THR A 159 -56.40 -24.80 50.14
CA THR A 159 -57.23 -23.64 49.78
C THR A 159 -58.02 -23.10 50.98
N GLN A 160 -58.05 -21.78 51.16
CA GLN A 160 -59.20 -21.01 51.73
C GLN A 160 -59.00 -19.51 51.41
N ARG A 161 -59.72 -18.96 50.43
CA ARG A 161 -61.01 -18.21 50.52
C ARG A 161 -60.93 -16.76 51.03
N GLN A 162 -61.17 -15.87 50.07
CA GLN A 162 -62.05 -14.68 50.12
C GLN A 162 -61.67 -13.42 50.94
N THR A 163 -61.66 -12.31 50.17
CA THR A 163 -62.08 -10.93 50.49
C THR A 163 -61.20 -9.99 51.33
N SER A 164 -61.09 -8.77 50.81
CA SER A 164 -60.43 -7.56 51.35
C SER A 164 -61.10 -7.04 52.63
N PRO A 165 -60.39 -6.25 53.46
CA PRO A 165 -60.77 -4.84 53.51
C PRO A 165 -59.61 -3.82 53.57
N GLN A 166 -59.84 -2.69 52.88
CA GLN A 166 -59.48 -1.29 53.21
C GLN A 166 -58.14 -0.95 53.89
N ASN A 167 -57.38 -0.04 53.25
CA ASN A 167 -57.23 1.30 53.82
C ASN A 167 -57.17 2.37 52.71
N TYR A 168 -57.56 3.60 53.03
CA TYR A 168 -57.70 4.76 52.12
C TYR A 168 -56.80 5.93 52.61
N ASP A 169 -56.78 7.03 51.84
CA ASP A 169 -56.10 8.33 52.02
C ASP A 169 -55.02 8.59 50.95
N ASN A 170 -55.29 9.12 49.74
CA ASN A 170 -56.27 10.09 49.21
C ASN A 170 -55.80 11.58 49.23
N ILE A 171 -56.36 12.36 48.28
CA ILE A 171 -56.19 13.83 48.04
C ILE A 171 -54.83 14.21 47.41
N THR A 172 -54.68 14.96 46.30
CA THR A 172 -55.51 15.39 45.13
C THR A 172 -54.52 15.59 43.93
N GLN A 173 -54.79 16.09 42.71
CA GLN A 173 -55.92 16.78 42.03
C GLN A 173 -55.89 16.42 40.52
N SER A 174 -57.01 16.21 39.83
CA SER A 174 -57.70 17.11 38.85
C SER A 174 -56.83 18.15 38.10
N GLU A 175 -57.01 18.43 36.79
CA GLU A 175 -58.16 18.16 35.91
C GLU A 175 -57.75 17.95 34.42
N GLU A 176 -58.61 17.25 33.67
CA GLU A 176 -59.16 17.57 32.33
C GLU A 176 -58.40 18.50 31.32
N LYS A 177 -58.58 18.39 30.00
CA LYS A 177 -59.70 17.83 29.21
C LYS A 177 -59.29 17.44 27.79
N HIS A 178 -60.11 16.63 27.14
CA HIS A 178 -60.10 16.42 25.68
C HIS A 178 -60.30 17.74 24.88
N VAL A 179 -59.95 17.75 23.60
CA VAL A 179 -60.84 18.11 22.46
C VAL A 179 -60.12 17.91 21.10
N TYR A 180 -60.90 17.61 20.07
CA TYR A 180 -60.49 17.33 18.68
C TYR A 180 -60.47 18.59 17.80
N THR A 181 -59.68 18.59 16.71
CA THR A 181 -60.01 19.18 15.37
C THR A 181 -58.93 18.76 14.34
N THR A 182 -59.23 17.95 13.32
CA THR A 182 -59.72 18.24 11.94
C THR A 182 -58.74 18.92 10.96
N VAL A 183 -58.23 18.11 10.01
CA VAL A 183 -58.21 18.27 8.53
C VAL A 183 -58.07 19.67 7.91
N ASP A 184 -56.98 19.89 7.16
CA ASP A 184 -56.91 20.24 5.70
C ASP A 184 -55.44 20.54 5.30
N THR A 185 -54.99 20.65 4.04
CA THR A 185 -55.27 19.92 2.77
C THR A 185 -54.33 20.49 1.69
N THR A 186 -53.89 19.65 0.74
CA THR A 186 -53.07 20.02 -0.44
C THR A 186 -51.66 20.61 -0.14
N LYS A 187 -50.68 20.57 -1.05
CA LYS A 187 -50.76 20.41 -2.51
C LYS A 187 -49.62 19.57 -3.10
N GLN A 188 -50.00 18.73 -4.04
CA GLN A 188 -49.17 17.92 -4.92
C GLN A 188 -48.66 18.77 -6.10
N GLU A 189 -47.44 18.55 -6.57
CA GLU A 189 -47.17 18.59 -8.02
C GLU A 189 -45.89 17.81 -8.40
N THR A 190 -46.06 16.92 -9.36
CA THR A 190 -45.03 16.12 -10.02
C THR A 190 -44.69 16.72 -11.37
N ILE A 191 -43.41 16.75 -11.78
CA ILE A 191 -43.04 16.91 -13.19
C ILE A 191 -42.03 15.83 -13.58
N TYR A 192 -42.43 14.98 -14.52
CA TYR A 192 -41.53 14.10 -15.27
C TYR A 192 -40.81 14.89 -16.36
N HIS A 193 -39.59 14.51 -16.72
CA HIS A 193 -39.25 14.36 -18.14
C HIS A 193 -38.12 13.36 -18.36
N ASN A 194 -38.30 12.51 -19.36
CA ASN A 194 -37.32 11.57 -19.90
C ASN A 194 -36.82 12.14 -21.23
N THR A 195 -35.56 11.90 -21.64
CA THR A 195 -35.06 11.79 -23.05
C THR A 195 -33.53 11.60 -23.09
N THR A 196 -33.08 10.94 -24.16
CA THR A 196 -31.82 10.25 -24.45
C THR A 196 -30.64 11.10 -24.98
N LEU A 197 -29.49 10.39 -25.11
CA LEU A 197 -28.47 10.43 -26.21
C LEU A 197 -27.12 11.17 -26.04
N ASN A 198 -26.10 10.42 -26.49
CA ASN A 198 -24.80 10.79 -27.12
C ASN A 198 -23.49 10.87 -26.31
N HIS A 199 -22.56 10.01 -26.75
CA HIS A 199 -21.12 10.21 -27.03
C HIS A 199 -20.27 11.10 -26.10
N PHE A 200 -19.19 10.50 -25.59
CA PHE A 200 -17.83 10.75 -26.10
C PHE A 200 -17.03 9.46 -26.10
#